data_AF-R1DCG8-F1
#
_entry.id   AF-R1DCG8-F1
#
_cell.length_a   1.000
_cell.length_b   1.000
_cell.length_c   1.000
_cell.angle_alpha   90.00
_cell.angle_beta   90.00
_cell.angle_gamma   90.00
#
_symmetry.space_group_name_H-M   'P 1'
#
loop_
_entity.id
_entity.type
_entity.pdbx_description
1 polymer ?
#
loop_
_entity_poly.entity_id
_entity_poly.type
_entity_poly.pdbx_seq_one_letter_code
_entity_poly.pdbx_strand_id
1 'polypeptide(L)'
;MSDDEDEVAAQGGKRQRGRDGAAVEAPPQFEPLSAQEAAGGKSEFRRVSVPPHRYTPLKKDWMQLYTPIVEQLKLDVRMNPRKRCVELKTSQHTADIDVLQKAADFLRAYMLGFAAADAVAILRVEDLYVESFSVTDVK
;
A
#
# COMPACT_ATOMS: atom_id res chain seq x y z
N MET A 1 -36.13 -20.49 70.25
CA MET A 1 -36.20 -20.89 68.83
C MET A 1 -34.75 -21.06 68.42
N SER A 2 -34.01 -22.04 68.94
CA SER A 2 -34.28 -23.49 69.07
C SER A 2 -34.31 -24.18 67.71
N ASP A 3 -33.60 -25.33 67.68
CA ASP A 3 -33.36 -26.29 66.59
C ASP A 3 -32.17 -25.87 65.68
N ASP A 4 -30.91 -26.29 65.88
CA ASP A 4 -30.31 -27.59 66.26
C ASP A 4 -30.55 -28.74 65.26
N GLU A 5 -29.44 -29.45 64.94
CA GLU A 5 -29.31 -30.74 64.23
C GLU A 5 -29.55 -30.76 62.68
N ASP A 6 -28.78 -31.43 61.81
CA ASP A 6 -27.69 -32.40 61.96
C ASP A 6 -26.87 -32.50 60.65
N GLU A 7 -25.69 -33.10 60.80
CA GLU A 7 -24.67 -33.47 59.82
C GLU A 7 -25.11 -34.69 58.98
N VAL A 8 -24.64 -34.81 57.72
CA VAL A 8 -24.23 -36.13 57.17
C VAL A 8 -23.36 -35.96 55.93
N ALA A 9 -22.12 -36.44 56.06
CA ALA A 9 -21.21 -36.74 54.97
C ALA A 9 -21.67 -37.97 54.18
N ALA A 10 -21.49 -37.96 52.86
CA ALA A 10 -21.49 -39.19 52.05
C ALA A 10 -20.44 -39.09 50.93
N GLN A 11 -19.32 -39.77 51.13
CA GLN A 11 -18.37 -40.15 50.08
C GLN A 11 -18.98 -41.29 49.24
N GLY A 12 -18.78 -41.28 47.92
CA GLY A 12 -19.06 -42.46 47.13
C GLY A 12 -18.96 -42.27 45.62
N GLY A 13 -17.88 -42.79 45.03
CA GLY A 13 -17.95 -43.38 43.69
C GLY A 13 -17.09 -42.74 42.60
N LYS A 14 -15.80 -43.12 42.56
CA LYS A 14 -15.04 -43.18 41.30
C LYS A 14 -15.83 -44.04 40.29
N ARG A 15 -16.36 -43.43 39.24
CA ARG A 15 -16.79 -44.14 38.02
C ARG A 15 -16.07 -43.54 36.82
N GLN A 16 -14.93 -44.15 36.53
CA GLN A 16 -14.24 -44.00 35.27
C GLN A 16 -15.13 -44.56 34.16
N ARG A 17 -15.57 -43.70 33.24
CA ARG A 17 -15.99 -44.11 31.90
C ARG A 17 -15.17 -43.31 30.91
N GLY A 18 -14.19 -43.99 30.33
CA GLY A 18 -13.50 -43.51 29.14
C GLY A 18 -14.52 -43.29 28.03
N ARG A 19 -14.43 -42.12 27.41
CA ARG A 19 -14.97 -41.86 26.09
C ARG A 19 -13.96 -40.96 25.42
N ASP A 20 -13.30 -41.51 24.41
CA ASP A 20 -12.25 -40.86 23.63
C ASP A 20 -12.76 -39.52 23.09
N GLY A 21 -12.30 -38.44 23.70
CA GLY A 21 -12.52 -37.08 23.23
C GLY A 21 -11.43 -36.74 22.23
N ALA A 22 -11.73 -36.90 20.94
CA ALA A 22 -10.90 -36.36 19.88
C ALA A 22 -10.73 -34.85 20.13
N ALA A 23 -9.49 -34.42 20.30
CA ALA A 23 -9.13 -33.01 20.49
C ALA A 23 -9.65 -32.22 19.28
N VAL A 24 -10.60 -31.33 19.52
CA VAL A 24 -11.02 -30.35 18.52
C VAL A 24 -9.90 -29.33 18.46
N GLU A 25 -9.03 -29.46 17.46
CA GLU A 25 -7.97 -28.48 17.19
C GLU A 25 -8.61 -27.10 17.06
N ALA A 26 -8.13 -26.15 17.86
CA ALA A 26 -8.58 -24.77 17.79
C ALA A 26 -8.38 -24.24 16.36
N PRO A 27 -9.34 -23.45 15.82
CA PRO A 27 -9.19 -22.89 14.49
C PRO A 27 -7.88 -22.09 14.40
N PRO A 28 -7.13 -22.20 13.29
CA PRO A 28 -5.86 -21.51 13.16
C PRO A 28 -6.05 -20.00 13.31
N GLN A 29 -5.36 -19.42 14.30
CA GLN A 29 -5.31 -17.98 14.51
C GLN A 29 -4.31 -17.39 13.51
N PHE A 30 -4.80 -16.68 12.50
CA PHE A 30 -3.95 -15.96 11.56
C PHE A 30 -3.71 -14.54 12.08
N GLU A 31 -2.45 -14.21 12.38
CA GLU A 31 -2.04 -12.84 12.68
C GLU A 31 -2.26 -11.93 11.46
N PRO A 32 -2.70 -10.67 11.65
CA PRO A 32 -2.86 -9.74 10.54
C PRO A 32 -1.53 -9.47 9.85
N LEU A 33 -1.48 -9.72 8.55
CA LEU A 33 -0.30 -9.44 7.71
C LEU A 33 0.01 -7.95 7.73
N SER A 34 1.30 -7.59 7.86
CA SER A 34 1.72 -6.22 7.60
C SER A 34 1.44 -5.85 6.14
N ALA A 35 1.20 -4.57 5.84
CA ALA A 35 0.94 -4.10 4.46
C ALA A 35 2.02 -4.57 3.47
N GLN A 36 3.26 -4.70 3.93
CA GLN A 36 4.41 -5.14 3.15
C GLN A 36 4.41 -6.66 2.90
N GLU A 37 3.91 -7.47 3.84
CA GLU A 37 3.73 -8.91 3.67
C GLU A 37 2.47 -9.24 2.85
N ALA A 38 1.40 -8.45 3.00
CA ALA A 38 0.21 -8.53 2.17
C ALA A 38 0.52 -8.21 0.69
N ALA A 39 1.47 -7.30 0.44
CA ALA A 39 2.02 -7.00 -0.88
C ALA A 39 2.96 -8.11 -1.44
N GLY A 40 3.18 -9.19 -0.71
CA GLY A 40 4.05 -10.30 -1.13
C GLY A 40 5.55 -10.03 -0.98
N GLY A 41 5.94 -9.03 -0.16
CA GLY A 41 7.34 -8.73 0.17
C GLY A 41 8.21 -8.25 -1.00
N LYS A 42 7.62 -8.00 -2.18
CA LYS A 42 8.34 -7.61 -3.40
C LYS A 42 8.28 -6.10 -3.58
N SER A 43 9.44 -5.46 -3.70
CA SER A 43 9.49 -4.06 -4.13
C SER A 43 8.91 -3.93 -5.53
N GLU A 44 7.89 -3.09 -5.68
CA GLU A 44 7.27 -2.82 -6.97
C GLU A 44 8.03 -1.72 -7.69
N PHE A 45 8.05 -1.81 -9.02
CA PHE A 45 8.84 -0.96 -9.87
C PHE A 45 8.02 -0.46 -11.07
N ARG A 46 8.10 0.85 -11.33
CA ARG A 46 7.38 1.48 -12.44
C ARG A 46 8.29 2.42 -13.22
N ARG A 47 8.04 2.52 -14.51
CA ARG A 47 8.82 3.38 -15.42
C ARG A 47 7.89 4.31 -16.18
N VAL A 48 8.25 5.58 -16.22
CA VAL A 48 7.58 6.61 -17.02
C VAL A 48 8.54 7.07 -18.10
N SER A 49 8.14 6.93 -19.36
CA SER A 49 8.93 7.39 -20.51
C SER A 49 8.89 8.92 -20.61
N VAL A 50 10.02 9.53 -20.96
CA VAL A 50 10.16 10.99 -21.11
C VAL A 50 10.21 11.35 -22.59
N PRO A 51 9.22 12.10 -23.12
CA PRO A 51 9.26 12.61 -24.48
C PRO A 51 10.50 13.49 -24.72
N PRO A 52 11.09 13.49 -25.94
CA PRO A 52 12.31 14.25 -26.23
C PRO A 52 12.21 15.75 -25.91
N HIS A 53 11.07 16.37 -26.23
CA HIS A 53 10.83 17.79 -26.00
C HIS A 53 10.63 18.16 -24.52
N ARG A 54 10.35 17.17 -23.65
CA ARG A 54 10.20 17.35 -22.19
C ARG A 54 11.49 17.08 -21.41
N TYR A 55 12.56 16.63 -22.06
CA TYR A 55 13.78 16.24 -21.35
C TYR A 55 14.54 17.43 -20.74
N THR A 56 14.61 18.55 -21.46
CA THR A 56 15.21 19.80 -20.96
C THR A 56 14.46 20.38 -19.76
N PRO A 57 13.12 20.57 -19.81
CA PRO A 57 12.39 21.07 -18.64
C PRO A 57 12.44 20.08 -17.47
N LEU A 58 12.40 18.76 -17.72
CA LEU A 58 12.53 17.76 -16.66
C LEU A 58 13.80 17.94 -15.82
N LYS A 59 14.94 18.23 -16.46
CA LYS A 59 16.20 18.47 -15.74
C LYS A 59 16.17 19.75 -14.90
N LYS A 60 15.53 20.80 -15.41
CA LYS A 60 15.43 22.10 -14.73
C LYS A 60 14.53 21.99 -13.49
N ASP A 61 13.38 21.35 -13.63
CA ASP A 61 12.38 21.26 -12.57
C ASP A 61 12.53 19.97 -11.74
N TRP A 62 13.60 19.21 -11.93
CA TRP A 62 13.79 17.90 -11.31
C TRP A 62 13.62 17.95 -9.80
N MET A 63 14.18 18.96 -9.12
CA MET A 63 14.04 19.12 -7.67
C MET A 63 12.58 19.29 -7.24
N GLN A 64 11.78 20.03 -8.01
CA GLN A 64 10.37 20.26 -7.71
C GLN A 64 9.54 18.98 -7.87
N LEU A 65 9.95 18.08 -8.77
CA LEU A 65 9.30 16.78 -8.96
C LEU A 65 9.80 15.74 -7.95
N TYR A 66 11.09 15.76 -7.63
CA TYR A 66 11.76 14.83 -6.73
C TYR A 66 11.26 14.97 -5.29
N THR A 67 11.26 16.20 -4.77
CA THR A 67 10.92 16.50 -3.37
C THR A 67 9.57 15.90 -2.94
N PRO A 68 8.44 16.14 -3.64
CA PRO A 68 7.16 15.59 -3.20
C PRO A 68 7.12 14.05 -3.27
N ILE A 69 7.79 13.43 -4.26
CA ILE A 69 7.84 11.96 -4.38
C ILE A 69 8.59 11.33 -3.19
N VAL A 70 9.74 11.88 -2.82
CA VAL A 70 10.56 11.29 -1.75
C VAL A 70 10.05 11.66 -0.36
N GLU A 71 9.63 12.92 -0.17
CA GLU A 71 9.24 13.39 1.16
C GLU A 71 7.83 12.95 1.56
N GLN A 72 6.86 13.03 0.64
CA GLN A 72 5.45 12.74 0.95
C GLN A 72 5.13 11.27 0.73
N LEU A 73 5.59 10.68 -0.38
CA LEU A 73 5.23 9.32 -0.79
C LEU A 73 6.25 8.27 -0.35
N LYS A 74 7.44 8.68 0.10
CA LYS A 74 8.55 7.79 0.51
C LYS A 74 8.93 6.77 -0.56
N LEU A 75 8.91 7.18 -1.83
CA LEU A 75 9.31 6.35 -2.97
C LEU A 75 10.75 6.65 -3.39
N ASP A 76 11.46 5.63 -3.86
CA ASP A 76 12.74 5.81 -4.51
C ASP A 76 12.52 6.22 -5.97
N VAL A 77 13.17 7.32 -6.39
CA VAL A 77 13.04 7.83 -7.75
C VAL A 77 14.41 8.06 -8.40
N ARG A 78 14.55 7.63 -9.65
CA ARG A 78 15.77 7.81 -10.44
C ARG A 78 15.46 8.23 -11.86
N MET A 79 16.16 9.25 -12.35
CA MET A 79 16.17 9.57 -13.77
C MET A 79 17.23 8.71 -14.50
N ASN A 80 16.87 8.08 -15.61
CA ASN A 80 17.77 7.32 -16.47
C ASN A 80 18.01 8.07 -17.81
N PRO A 81 19.13 8.81 -17.94
CA PRO A 81 19.41 9.59 -19.15
C PRO A 81 19.55 8.78 -20.42
N ARG A 82 20.05 7.54 -20.33
CA ARG A 82 20.31 6.69 -21.50
C ARG A 82 19.01 6.16 -22.09
N LYS A 83 18.08 5.71 -21.24
CA LYS A 83 16.78 5.18 -21.66
C LYS A 83 15.71 6.26 -21.79
N ARG A 84 16.00 7.50 -21.36
CA ARG A 84 15.03 8.61 -21.28
C ARG A 84 13.76 8.20 -20.53
N CYS A 85 13.94 7.58 -19.38
CA CYS A 85 12.84 7.20 -18.49
C CYS A 85 13.11 7.68 -17.07
N VAL A 86 12.03 7.94 -16.34
CA VAL A 86 12.06 8.05 -14.87
C VAL A 86 11.63 6.70 -14.31
N GLU A 87 12.40 6.22 -13.36
CA GLU A 87 12.24 4.94 -12.69
C GLU A 87 11.77 5.21 -11.25
N LEU A 88 10.68 4.56 -10.85
CA LEU A 88 10.07 4.64 -9.53
C LEU A 88 10.12 3.27 -8.88
N LYS A 89 10.45 3.21 -7.59
CA LYS A 89 10.50 1.96 -6.82
C LYS A 89 9.91 2.18 -5.43
N THR A 90 9.16 1.20 -4.93
CA THR A 90 8.70 1.23 -3.53
C THR A 90 9.87 0.99 -2.57
N SER A 91 9.87 1.75 -1.47
CA SER A 91 10.83 1.59 -0.39
C SER A 91 10.19 0.84 0.79
N GLN A 92 10.99 0.44 1.77
CA GLN A 92 10.51 -0.14 3.03
C GLN A 92 9.65 0.82 3.87
N HIS A 93 9.64 2.12 3.52
CA HIS A 93 8.89 3.15 4.21
C HIS A 93 7.58 3.53 3.49
N THR A 94 7.33 2.94 2.32
CA THR A 94 6.09 3.17 1.57
C THR A 94 4.96 2.35 2.20
N ALA A 95 3.91 3.01 2.67
CA ALA A 95 2.78 2.36 3.34
C ALA A 95 1.89 1.56 2.38
N ASP A 96 1.59 2.15 1.20
CA ASP A 96 0.60 1.61 0.27
C ASP A 96 1.15 1.50 -1.16
N ILE A 97 0.68 0.47 -1.88
CA ILE A 97 1.05 0.22 -3.28
C ILE A 97 0.47 1.29 -4.21
N ASP A 98 -0.74 1.78 -3.92
CA ASP A 98 -1.48 2.73 -4.75
C ASP A 98 -0.74 4.07 -4.92
N VAL A 99 0.11 4.40 -3.94
CA VAL A 99 0.97 5.58 -3.96
C VAL A 99 1.97 5.54 -5.13
N LEU A 100 2.44 4.35 -5.52
CA LEU A 100 3.29 4.19 -6.72
C LEU A 100 2.55 4.59 -8.00
N GLN A 101 1.27 4.25 -8.08
CA GLN A 101 0.43 4.60 -9.22
C GLN A 101 0.16 6.11 -9.25
N LYS A 102 -0.16 6.72 -8.10
CA LYS A 102 -0.29 8.19 -7.97
C LYS A 102 0.98 8.92 -8.41
N ALA A 103 2.16 8.44 -8.00
CA ALA A 103 3.44 9.02 -8.42
C ALA A 103 3.69 8.87 -9.94
N ALA A 104 3.29 7.73 -10.52
CA ALA A 104 3.38 7.52 -11.96
C ALA A 104 2.42 8.44 -12.74
N ASP A 105 1.25 8.75 -12.19
CA ASP A 105 0.27 9.66 -12.79
C ASP A 105 0.71 11.13 -12.68
N PHE A 106 1.28 11.51 -11.53
CA PHE A 106 1.97 12.79 -11.34
C PHE A 106 3.06 13.05 -12.40
N LEU A 107 3.96 12.08 -12.60
CA LEU A 107 5.01 12.21 -13.61
C LEU A 107 4.43 12.21 -15.03
N ARG A 108 3.40 11.41 -15.30
CA ARG A 108 2.73 11.39 -16.62
C ARG A 108 2.08 12.73 -16.94
N ALA A 109 1.41 13.37 -15.99
CA ALA A 109 0.86 14.71 -16.17
C ALA A 109 1.96 15.72 -16.53
N TYR A 110 3.10 15.69 -15.83
CA TYR A 110 4.24 16.52 -16.21
C TYR A 110 4.75 16.20 -17.62
N MET A 111 4.77 14.93 -18.04
CA MET A 111 5.17 14.58 -19.41
C MET A 111 4.17 15.07 -20.48
N LEU A 112 2.89 15.17 -20.15
CA LEU A 112 1.85 15.69 -21.03
C LEU A 112 1.89 17.22 -21.19
N GLY A 113 2.71 17.91 -20.40
CA GLY A 113 2.96 19.35 -20.57
C GLY A 113 2.51 20.22 -19.41
N PHE A 114 1.86 19.65 -18.38
CA PHE A 114 1.47 20.39 -17.18
C PHE A 114 2.69 20.99 -16.48
N ALA A 115 2.49 22.12 -15.79
CA ALA A 115 3.53 22.69 -14.95
C ALA A 115 3.80 21.79 -13.73
N ALA A 116 5.02 21.86 -13.17
CA ALA A 116 5.36 21.06 -12.00
C ALA A 116 4.43 21.36 -10.81
N ALA A 117 4.08 22.64 -10.61
CA ALA A 117 3.17 23.06 -9.54
C ALA A 117 1.75 22.48 -9.71
N ASP A 118 1.23 22.43 -10.95
CA ASP A 118 -0.11 21.90 -11.24
C ASP A 118 -0.14 20.39 -11.09
N ALA A 119 0.92 19.71 -11.54
CA ALA A 119 1.03 18.26 -11.40
C ALA A 119 1.00 17.83 -9.92
N VAL A 120 1.56 18.62 -9.00
CA VAL A 120 1.52 18.32 -7.55
C VAL A 120 0.09 18.20 -7.02
N ALA A 121 -0.91 18.80 -7.67
CA ALA A 121 -2.31 18.63 -7.29
C ALA A 121 -2.76 17.16 -7.33
N ILE A 122 -2.23 16.34 -8.25
CA ILE A 122 -2.52 14.89 -8.36
C ILE A 122 -2.10 14.15 -7.08
N LEU A 123 -1.04 14.60 -6.41
CA LEU A 123 -0.58 13.98 -5.17
C LEU A 123 -1.40 14.43 -3.95
N ARG A 124 -2.08 15.58 -4.05
CA ARG A 124 -2.82 16.20 -2.95
C ARG A 124 -4.30 15.84 -2.96
N VAL A 125 -4.88 15.59 -4.12
CA VAL A 125 -6.32 15.36 -4.34
C VAL A 125 -6.51 14.01 -5.00
N GLU A 126 -7.34 13.16 -4.39
CA GLU A 126 -7.48 11.75 -4.81
C GLU A 126 -8.39 11.56 -6.04
N ASP A 127 -9.33 12.48 -6.27
CA ASP A 127 -10.29 12.43 -7.38
C ASP A 127 -9.87 13.30 -8.58
N LEU A 128 -8.56 13.43 -8.82
CA LEU A 128 -8.02 14.19 -9.95
C LEU A 128 -7.46 13.26 -11.01
N TYR A 129 -8.00 13.36 -12.23
CA TYR A 129 -7.64 12.51 -13.36
C TYR A 129 -7.13 13.33 -14.54
N VAL A 130 -6.27 12.70 -15.35
CA VAL A 130 -5.78 13.27 -16.60
C VAL A 130 -6.23 12.38 -17.74
N GLU A 131 -7.02 12.94 -18.65
CA GLU A 131 -7.50 12.28 -19.85
C GLU A 131 -6.97 13.00 -21.09
N SER A 132 -6.64 12.24 -22.13
CA SER A 132 -6.23 12.78 -23.43
C SER A 132 -7.15 12.25 -24.50
N PHE A 133 -7.67 13.14 -25.34
CA PHE A 133 -8.47 12.80 -26.51
C PHE A 133 -7.81 13.37 -27.77
N SER A 134 -8.02 12.72 -28.91
CA SER A 134 -7.68 13.29 -30.21
C SER A 134 -8.86 14.10 -30.73
N VAL A 135 -8.61 15.16 -31.50
CA VAL A 135 -9.66 15.97 -32.14
C VAL A 135 -10.55 15.12 -33.06
N THR A 136 -10.02 14.01 -33.58
CA THR A 136 -10.78 13.04 -34.39
C THR A 136 -11.84 12.27 -33.61
N ASP A 137 -11.73 12.24 -32.28
CA ASP A 137 -12.57 11.41 -31.41
C ASP A 137 -13.90 12.12 -31.07
N VAL A 138 -14.01 13.41 -31.42
CA VAL A 138 -15.18 14.25 -31.21
C VAL A 138 -15.75 14.74 -32.55
N LYS A 139 -17.06 14.69 -32.69
CA LYS A 139 -17.82 15.18 -33.85
C LYS A 139 -18.87 16.18 -33.41
#